data_AF-A0AA38KCV6-F1
#
_entry.id   AF-A0AA38KCV6-F1
#
_cell.length_a   1.000
_cell.length_b   1.000
_cell.length_c   1.000
_cell.angle_alpha   90.00
_cell.angle_beta   90.00
_cell.angle_gamma   90.00
#
_symmetry.space_group_name_H-M   'P 1'
#
loop_
_entity.id
_entity.type
_entity.pdbx_description
1 polymer ?
#
loop_
_entity_poly.entity_id
_entity_poly.type
_entity_poly.pdbx_seq_one_letter_code
_entity_poly.pdbx_strand_id
1 'polypeptide(L)'
;MPTLLRTAKGEVSGKPTLLHVVSVSSDAHEMTAPKEGIVWDSLKKVDAAMPARKELTGTRLYGQSKLWYILLDVLGHGPDLLRIGTAIRRSRAQGVVAISLHPGRFPVNTPRTRS
;
A
#
# COMPACT_ATOMS: atom_id res chain seq x y z
N MET A 1 5.87 -11.29 5.36
CA MET A 1 6.27 -12.04 4.14
C MET A 1 6.50 -13.55 4.32
N PRO A 2 6.83 -14.12 5.50
CA PRO A 2 7.06 -15.57 5.62
C PRO A 2 5.88 -16.44 5.15
N THR A 3 4.66 -16.05 5.51
CA THR A 3 3.45 -16.80 5.14
C THR A 3 3.18 -16.82 3.64
N LEU A 4 3.41 -15.72 2.93
CA LEU A 4 3.21 -15.64 1.48
C LEU A 4 4.23 -16.52 0.75
N LEU A 5 5.49 -16.50 1.17
CA LEU A 5 6.52 -17.36 0.60
C LEU A 5 6.25 -18.84 0.89
N ARG A 6 5.81 -19.16 2.10
CA ARG A 6 5.40 -20.51 2.50
C ARG A 6 4.27 -21.04 1.63
N THR A 7 3.26 -20.20 1.39
CA THR A 7 2.13 -20.56 0.53
C THR A 7 2.57 -20.68 -0.94
N ALA A 8 3.46 -19.81 -1.44
CA ALA A 8 3.96 -19.87 -2.82
C ALA A 8 4.73 -21.18 -3.09
N LYS A 9 5.51 -21.62 -2.10
CA LYS A 9 6.25 -22.89 -2.12
C LYS A 9 5.37 -24.13 -1.96
N GLY A 10 4.07 -23.96 -1.69
CA GLY A 10 3.16 -25.08 -1.49
C GLY A 10 3.32 -25.79 -0.16
N GLU A 11 4.01 -25.20 0.82
CA GLU A 11 4.19 -25.80 2.15
C GLU A 11 2.85 -25.91 2.92
N VAL A 12 1.80 -25.22 2.47
CA VAL A 12 0.44 -25.26 3.05
C VAL A 12 -0.50 -26.17 2.25
N SER A 13 -0.42 -26.16 0.92
CA SER A 13 -1.33 -26.88 0.01
C SER A 13 -0.74 -28.17 -0.57
N GLY A 14 0.53 -28.46 -0.32
CA GLY A 14 1.30 -29.56 -0.92
C GLY A 14 1.76 -29.32 -2.36
N LYS A 15 1.42 -28.18 -2.98
CA LYS A 15 1.79 -27.85 -4.37
C LYS A 15 2.19 -26.39 -4.50
N PRO A 16 3.36 -26.08 -5.11
CA PRO A 16 3.74 -24.71 -5.43
C PRO A 16 2.66 -24.04 -6.29
N THR A 17 2.35 -22.78 -5.99
CA THR A 17 1.36 -22.02 -6.73
C THR A 17 1.77 -20.56 -6.86
N LEU A 18 1.34 -19.93 -7.96
CA LEU A 18 1.51 -18.50 -8.16
C LEU A 18 0.56 -17.76 -7.21
N LEU A 19 1.09 -16.87 -6.39
CA LEU A 19 0.32 -16.03 -5.48
C LEU A 19 0.23 -14.60 -6.00
N HIS A 20 -0.97 -14.06 -6.04
CA HIS A 20 -1.22 -12.66 -6.38
C HIS A 20 -1.51 -11.87 -5.11
N VAL A 21 -0.69 -10.86 -4.85
CA VAL A 21 -0.94 -9.82 -3.84
C VAL A 21 -1.52 -8.62 -4.57
N VAL A 22 -2.81 -8.39 -4.39
CA VAL A 22 -3.52 -7.30 -5.06
C VAL A 22 -3.72 -6.15 -4.08
N SER A 23 -3.25 -4.97 -4.44
CA SER A 23 -3.48 -3.73 -3.68
C SER A 23 -4.45 -2.82 -4.43
N VAL A 24 -5.39 -2.23 -3.70
CA VAL A 24 -6.43 -1.38 -4.29
C VAL A 24 -6.12 0.09 -4.02
N SER A 25 -5.69 0.81 -5.06
CA SER A 25 -5.40 2.23 -5.03
C SER A 25 -6.59 3.09 -5.49
N SER A 26 -6.43 4.41 -5.50
CA SER A 26 -7.43 5.41 -5.89
C SER A 26 -6.74 6.65 -6.46
N ASP A 27 -7.34 7.34 -7.44
CA ASP A 27 -6.88 8.62 -8.03
C ASP A 27 -6.61 9.72 -6.99
N ALA A 28 -7.10 9.55 -5.76
CA ALA A 28 -6.70 10.38 -4.63
C ALA A 28 -5.17 10.49 -4.45
N HIS A 29 -4.39 9.52 -4.93
CA HIS A 29 -2.92 9.61 -4.94
C HIS A 29 -2.38 10.73 -5.83
N GLU A 30 -3.06 11.11 -6.91
CA GLU A 30 -2.67 12.25 -7.76
C GLU A 30 -3.39 13.52 -7.34
N MET A 31 -4.68 13.38 -6.98
CA MET A 31 -5.55 14.53 -6.74
C MET A 31 -5.29 15.21 -5.39
N THR A 32 -4.95 14.44 -4.36
CA THR A 32 -4.99 14.94 -2.97
C THR A 32 -3.77 14.58 -2.14
N ALA A 33 -2.86 13.74 -2.63
CA ALA A 33 -1.61 13.46 -1.91
C ALA A 33 -0.76 14.73 -1.74
N PRO A 34 0.09 14.79 -0.70
CA PRO A 34 1.06 15.87 -0.55
C PRO A 34 1.96 15.96 -1.77
N LYS A 35 2.24 17.17 -2.26
CA LYS A 35 3.04 17.39 -3.48
C LYS A 35 4.49 16.95 -3.29
N GLU A 36 4.96 17.02 -2.05
CA GLU A 36 6.29 16.65 -1.60
C GLU A 36 6.44 15.12 -1.46
N GLY A 37 5.37 14.35 -1.68
CA GLY A 37 5.36 12.89 -1.57
C GLY A 37 4.96 12.39 -0.19
N ILE A 38 5.69 11.40 0.35
CA ILE A 38 5.39 10.84 1.67
C ILE A 38 5.91 11.78 2.76
N VAL A 39 5.01 12.30 3.59
CA VAL A 39 5.38 13.05 4.79
C VAL A 39 5.66 12.05 5.92
N TRP A 40 6.92 11.67 6.06
CA TRP A 40 7.37 10.64 7.02
C TRP A 40 7.00 10.94 8.47
N ASP A 41 6.97 12.22 8.86
CA ASP A 41 6.59 12.62 10.22
C ASP A 41 5.15 12.23 10.58
N SER A 42 4.26 12.18 9.59
CA SER A 42 2.87 11.73 9.78
C SER A 42 2.75 10.21 10.06
N LEU A 43 3.81 9.45 9.79
CA LEU A 43 3.89 8.00 9.99
C LEU A 43 4.55 7.60 11.31
N LYS A 44 5.03 8.57 12.10
CA LYS A 44 5.55 8.31 13.45
C LYS A 44 4.46 7.72 14.36
N LYS A 45 4.88 7.17 15.50
CA LYS A 45 3.94 6.63 16.49
C LYS A 45 3.07 7.75 17.07
N VAL A 46 1.76 7.52 17.01
CA VAL A 46 0.65 8.29 17.62
C VAL A 46 1.01 9.74 17.93
N ASP A 47 1.46 10.05 19.15
CA ASP A 47 1.64 11.41 19.63
C ASP A 47 2.65 12.21 18.80
N ALA A 48 3.74 11.58 18.37
CA ALA A 48 4.77 12.22 17.56
C ALA A 48 4.31 12.49 16.11
N ALA A 49 3.25 11.84 15.64
CA ALA A 49 2.68 12.06 14.31
C ALA A 49 1.51 13.03 14.30
N MET A 50 0.88 13.30 15.44
CA MET A 50 -0.33 14.14 15.51
C MET A 50 -0.13 15.55 14.95
N PRO A 51 1.00 16.27 15.18
CA PRO A 51 1.20 17.58 14.57
C PRO A 51 1.19 17.51 13.04
N ALA A 52 2.00 16.63 12.45
CA ALA A 52 2.08 16.43 11.01
C ALA A 52 0.74 15.95 10.41
N ARG A 53 -0.03 15.11 11.13
CA ARG A 53 -1.37 14.68 10.73
C ARG A 53 -2.43 15.77 10.83
N LYS A 54 -2.25 16.78 11.67
CA LYS A 54 -3.17 17.93 11.74
C LYS A 54 -2.93 18.88 10.57
N GLU A 55 -1.67 19.08 10.19
CA GLU A 55 -1.28 19.86 9.01
C GLU A 55 -1.72 19.19 7.71
N LEU A 56 -1.60 17.87 7.66
CA LEU A 56 -2.15 17.04 6.59
C LEU A 56 -3.63 16.79 6.85
N THR A 57 -4.48 17.66 6.31
CA THR A 57 -5.95 17.47 6.35
C THR A 57 -6.36 16.03 5.98
N GLY A 58 -7.53 15.57 6.44
CA GLY A 58 -7.97 14.17 6.26
C GLY A 58 -7.92 13.67 4.81
N THR A 59 -8.23 14.53 3.84
CA THR A 59 -8.14 14.23 2.40
C THR A 59 -6.70 14.03 1.92
N ARG A 60 -5.74 14.76 2.49
CA ARG A 60 -4.31 14.61 2.18
C ARG A 60 -3.72 13.35 2.80
N LEU A 61 -4.12 13.00 4.03
CA LEU A 61 -3.77 11.72 4.65
C LEU A 61 -4.30 10.54 3.84
N TYR A 62 -5.53 10.64 3.34
CA TYR A 62 -6.11 9.64 2.46
C TYR A 62 -5.34 9.54 1.14
N GLY A 63 -5.06 10.67 0.48
CA GLY A 63 -4.25 10.69 -0.74
C GLY A 63 -2.86 10.08 -0.54
N GLN A 64 -2.17 10.41 0.55
CA GLN A 64 -0.88 9.82 0.92
C GLN A 64 -0.97 8.30 1.13
N SER A 65 -2.05 7.80 1.73
CA SER A 65 -2.26 6.35 1.91
C SER A 65 -2.39 5.60 0.57
N LYS A 66 -2.91 6.27 -0.46
CA LYS A 66 -3.05 5.73 -1.81
C LYS A 66 -1.76 5.84 -2.61
N LEU A 67 -1.03 6.96 -2.44
CA LEU A 67 0.32 7.13 -2.96
C LEU A 67 1.25 6.03 -2.45
N TRP A 68 1.15 5.66 -1.17
CA TRP A 68 1.94 4.57 -0.58
C TRP A 68 1.78 3.24 -1.33
N TYR A 69 0.57 2.86 -1.73
CA TYR A 69 0.36 1.61 -2.48
C TYR A 69 1.03 1.61 -3.85
N ILE A 70 1.07 2.77 -4.53
CA ILE A 70 1.73 2.91 -5.83
C ILE A 70 3.24 2.89 -5.66
N LEU A 71 3.77 3.54 -4.63
CA LEU A 71 5.20 3.48 -4.32
C LEU A 71 5.67 2.06 -4.00
N LEU A 72 4.85 1.26 -3.32
CA LEU A 72 5.15 -0.15 -3.06
C LEU A 72 5.20 -1.00 -4.33
N ASP A 73 4.39 -0.69 -5.33
CA ASP A 73 4.28 -1.46 -6.58
C ASP A 73 5.32 -1.02 -7.63
N VAL A 74 5.53 0.29 -7.77
CA VAL A 74 6.38 0.91 -8.81
C VAL A 74 7.82 1.16 -8.33
N LEU A 75 7.99 1.69 -7.11
CA LEU A 75 9.26 2.26 -6.65
C LEU A 75 9.99 1.34 -5.65
N GLY A 76 10.60 0.29 -6.17
CA GLY A 76 11.77 -0.32 -5.52
C GLY A 76 13.07 0.48 -5.71
N HIS A 77 13.01 1.81 -5.78
CA HIS A 77 14.15 2.72 -5.90
C HIS A 77 14.02 3.87 -4.89
N GLY A 78 14.39 3.60 -3.64
CA GLY A 78 14.57 4.60 -2.59
C GLY A 78 15.14 3.89 -1.36
N PRO A 79 16.16 4.43 -0.66
CA PRO A 79 17.02 3.66 0.25
C PRO A 79 16.27 2.90 1.38
N ASP A 80 15.12 3.41 1.84
CA ASP A 80 14.31 2.73 2.87
C ASP A 80 13.06 2.00 2.30
N LEU A 81 12.47 2.48 1.20
CA LEU A 81 11.40 1.78 0.46
C LEU A 81 11.91 0.57 -0.32
N LEU A 82 13.23 0.48 -0.49
CA LEU A 82 13.94 -0.62 -1.11
C LEU A 82 13.54 -1.95 -0.48
N ARG A 83 13.32 -2.04 0.84
CA ARG A 83 13.13 -3.34 1.50
C ARG A 83 11.82 -4.04 1.15
N ILE A 84 10.73 -3.32 0.91
CA ILE A 84 9.43 -3.94 0.58
C ILE A 84 9.31 -4.16 -0.94
N GLY A 85 9.65 -3.16 -1.75
CA GLY A 85 9.67 -3.30 -3.21
C GLY A 85 10.68 -4.35 -3.69
N THR A 86 11.88 -4.42 -3.07
CA THR A 86 12.81 -5.52 -3.35
C THR A 86 12.38 -6.84 -2.74
N ALA A 87 11.70 -6.87 -1.59
CA ALA A 87 11.11 -8.13 -1.09
C ALA A 87 10.07 -8.68 -2.07
N ILE A 88 9.22 -7.81 -2.63
CA ILE A 88 8.23 -8.18 -3.65
C ILE A 88 8.92 -8.63 -4.94
N ARG A 89 9.94 -7.91 -5.43
CA ARG A 89 10.73 -8.34 -6.61
C ARG A 89 11.47 -9.66 -6.37
N ARG A 90 12.10 -9.84 -5.21
CA ARG A 90 12.77 -11.09 -4.81
C ARG A 90 11.77 -12.23 -4.65
N SER A 91 10.53 -11.94 -4.26
CA SER A 91 9.48 -12.94 -4.18
C SER A 91 8.82 -13.24 -5.53
N ARG A 92 8.96 -12.39 -6.56
CA ARG A 92 8.50 -12.74 -7.93
C ARG A 92 9.19 -13.98 -8.47
N ALA A 93 10.51 -14.09 -8.27
CA ALA A 93 11.27 -15.31 -8.59
C ALA A 93 10.84 -16.52 -7.74
N GLN A 94 10.07 -16.32 -6.68
CA GLN A 94 9.55 -17.35 -5.79
C GLN A 94 8.03 -17.55 -5.96
N GLY A 95 7.45 -17.06 -7.06
CA GLY A 95 6.04 -17.26 -7.39
C GLY A 95 5.06 -16.26 -6.75
N VAL A 96 5.51 -15.09 -6.27
CA VAL A 96 4.63 -14.05 -5.73
C VAL A 96 4.59 -12.84 -6.68
N VAL A 97 3.42 -12.54 -7.24
CA VAL A 97 3.17 -11.37 -8.08
C VAL A 97 2.43 -10.32 -7.26
N ALA A 98 2.91 -9.08 -7.25
CA ALA A 98 2.17 -7.94 -6.71
C ALA A 98 1.60 -7.08 -7.84
N ILE A 99 0.37 -6.62 -7.66
CA ILE A 99 -0.39 -5.79 -8.60
C ILE A 99 -1.06 -4.67 -7.81
N SER A 100 -0.89 -3.41 -8.23
CA SER A 100 -1.75 -2.31 -7.81
C SER A 100 -2.81 -2.01 -8.85
N LEU A 101 -4.07 -1.89 -8.43
CA LEU A 101 -5.19 -1.55 -9.31
C LEU A 101 -5.97 -0.36 -8.76
N HIS A 102 -6.35 0.56 -9.64
CA HIS A 102 -7.41 1.53 -9.38
C HIS A 102 -8.73 0.96 -9.94
N PRO A 103 -9.75 0.71 -9.11
CA PRO A 103 -10.97 0.05 -9.56
C PRO A 103 -11.92 1.00 -10.31
N GLY A 104 -11.65 2.31 -10.39
CA GLY A 104 -12.59 3.29 -10.90
C GLY A 104 -13.60 3.75 -9.83
N ARG A 105 -14.57 4.56 -10.26
CA ARG A 105 -15.57 5.19 -9.39
C ARG A 105 -16.68 4.18 -9.05
N PHE A 106 -16.55 3.46 -7.94
CA PHE A 106 -17.61 2.61 -7.41
C PHE A 106 -18.46 3.36 -6.37
N PRO A 107 -19.79 3.18 -6.32
CA PRO A 107 -20.62 3.69 -5.24
C PRO A 107 -20.23 2.99 -3.94
N VAL A 108 -19.55 3.71 -3.04
CA VAL A 108 -19.28 3.24 -1.69
C VAL A 108 -20.57 3.46 -0.89
N ASN A 109 -21.34 2.40 -0.66
CA ASN A 109 -22.41 2.39 0.33
C ASN A 109 -21.79 2.48 1.73
N THR A 110 -21.37 3.66 2.17
CA THR A 110 -21.19 3.93 3.59
C THR A 110 -22.58 3.93 4.23
N PRO A 111 -22.88 3.04 5.20
CA PRO A 111 -24.16 3.09 5.89
C PRO A 111 -24.30 4.48 6.54
N ARG A 112 -25.29 5.26 6.10
CA ARG A 112 -25.70 6.47 6.80
C ARG A 112 -26.22 6.04 8.17
N THR A 113 -25.48 6.35 9.23
CA THR A 113 -26.06 6.42 10.57
C THR A 113 -27.17 7.46 10.53
N ARG A 114 -28.42 7.00 10.62
CA ARG A 114 -29.58 7.86 10.82
C ARG A 114 -29.47 8.47 12.22
N SER A 115 -29.45 9.80 12.29
CA SER A 115 -29.77 10.58 13.49
C SER A 115 -31.26 10.53 13.76
#